data_AF-A0A1G4Q2S9-F1
#
_entry.id   AF-A0A1G4Q2S9-F1
#
_cell.length_a   1.000
_cell.length_b   1.000
_cell.length_c   1.000
_cell.angle_alpha   90.00
_cell.angle_beta   90.00
_cell.angle_gamma   90.00
#
_symmetry.space_group_name_H-M   'P 1'
#
loop_
_entity.id
_entity.type
_entity.pdbx_description
1 polymer ?
#
loop_
_entity_poly.entity_id
_entity_poly.type
_entity_poly.pdbx_seq_one_letter_code
_entity_poly.pdbx_strand_id
1 'polypeptide(L)'
;MDAVTIKFCADSFRALSMKDLGLILDGLVAARDGLVSVLNQPRCTGEAEDELDDTVDAVHDAIDLLASIANEATPIEPDEVKARAWLLLGYHARLRDDLPQLAALATSLAADLSKANFAQTHREKRNGDA
;
A
#
# COMPACT_ATOMS: atom_id res chain seq x y z
N MET A 1 17.62 7.79 -26.89
CA MET A 1 16.78 8.55 -25.96
C MET A 1 17.33 8.31 -24.57
N ASP A 2 17.37 9.32 -23.70
CA ASP A 2 17.76 9.11 -22.31
C ASP A 2 16.58 8.45 -21.59
N ALA A 3 16.77 7.23 -21.09
CA ALA A 3 15.75 6.50 -20.35
C ALA A 3 15.40 7.23 -19.05
N VAL A 4 14.11 7.45 -18.80
CA VAL A 4 13.65 8.07 -17.56
C VAL A 4 13.52 6.97 -16.50
N THR A 5 14.50 6.89 -15.58
CA THR A 5 14.44 5.93 -14.47
C THR A 5 13.71 6.55 -13.27
N ILE A 6 12.55 6.00 -12.93
CA ILE A 6 11.87 6.30 -11.67
C ILE A 6 12.48 5.40 -10.58
N LYS A 7 13.04 6.01 -9.52
CA LYS A 7 13.62 5.27 -8.39
C LYS A 7 12.81 5.52 -7.12
N PHE A 8 12.33 4.43 -6.52
CA PHE A 8 11.71 4.46 -5.21
C PHE A 8 12.71 4.03 -4.15
N CYS A 9 12.76 4.76 -3.03
CA CYS A 9 13.69 4.49 -1.92
C CYS A 9 12.90 4.03 -0.71
N ALA A 10 13.19 2.82 -0.22
CA ALA A 10 12.53 2.24 0.94
C ALA A 10 12.68 3.11 2.20
N ASP A 11 13.85 3.73 2.39
CA ASP A 11 14.10 4.58 3.56
C ASP A 11 13.27 5.86 3.53
N SER A 12 13.08 6.45 2.33
CA SER A 12 12.17 7.58 2.14
C SER A 12 10.72 7.20 2.48
N PHE A 13 10.27 6.01 2.10
CA PHE A 13 8.92 5.54 2.44
C PHE A 13 8.77 5.23 3.93
N ARG A 14 9.79 4.66 4.58
CA ARG A 14 9.75 4.41 6.04
C ARG A 14 9.63 5.68 6.87
N ALA A 15 10.05 6.83 6.33
CA ALA A 15 9.91 8.13 6.99
C ALA A 15 8.49 8.74 6.90
N LEU A 16 7.61 8.18 6.07
CA LEU A 16 6.26 8.68 5.85
C LEU A 16 5.25 8.03 6.82
N SER A 17 4.11 8.71 7.03
CA SER A 17 3.01 8.13 7.81
C SER A 17 2.32 7.01 7.03
N MET A 18 1.62 6.08 7.72
CA MET A 18 0.85 5.03 7.01
C MET A 18 -0.22 5.62 6.09
N LYS A 19 -0.76 6.80 6.45
CA LYS A 19 -1.70 7.53 5.61
C LYS A 19 -1.07 7.99 4.31
N ASP A 20 0.14 8.55 4.38
CA ASP A 20 0.87 8.99 3.19
C ASP A 20 1.23 7.80 2.29
N LEU A 21 1.65 6.66 2.88
CA LEU A 21 1.88 5.44 2.13
C LEU A 21 0.62 4.92 1.44
N GLY A 22 -0.54 5.03 2.09
CA GLY A 22 -1.83 4.69 1.48
C GLY A 22 -2.17 5.57 0.26
N LEU A 23 -1.91 6.88 0.35
CA LEU A 23 -2.10 7.80 -0.79
C LEU A 23 -1.17 7.49 -1.95
N ILE A 24 0.10 7.16 -1.66
CA ILE A 24 1.06 6.75 -2.68
C ILE A 24 0.62 5.44 -3.34
N LEU A 25 0.16 4.47 -2.55
CA LEU A 25 -0.38 3.21 -3.08
C LEU A 25 -1.54 3.45 -4.05
N ASP A 26 -2.52 4.27 -3.68
CA ASP A 26 -3.65 4.59 -4.56
C ASP A 26 -3.19 5.28 -5.86
N GLY A 27 -2.21 6.19 -5.76
CA GLY A 27 -1.62 6.84 -6.93
C GLY A 27 -0.87 5.88 -7.86
N LEU A 28 -0.08 4.95 -7.30
CA LEU A 28 0.66 3.95 -8.07
C LEU A 28 -0.28 2.95 -8.74
N VAL A 29 -1.35 2.52 -8.06
CA VAL A 29 -2.38 1.67 -8.66
C VAL A 29 -3.05 2.38 -9.83
N ALA A 30 -3.44 3.65 -9.67
CA ALA A 30 -4.06 4.42 -10.75
C ALA A 30 -3.10 4.60 -11.94
N ALA A 31 -1.81 4.85 -11.67
CA ALA A 31 -0.79 4.95 -12.70
C ALA A 31 -0.62 3.62 -13.45
N ARG A 32 -0.49 2.50 -12.71
CA ARG A 32 -0.41 1.15 -13.27
C ARG A 32 -1.59 0.85 -14.18
N ASP A 33 -2.82 1.08 -13.73
CA ASP A 33 -4.02 0.81 -14.53
C ASP A 33 -4.03 1.63 -15.83
N GLY A 34 -3.55 2.88 -15.78
CA GLY A 34 -3.35 3.72 -16.96
C GLY A 34 -2.28 3.17 -17.91
N LEU A 35 -1.11 2.79 -17.40
CA LEU A 35 -0.01 2.24 -18.19
C LEU A 35 -0.41 0.92 -18.85
N VAL A 36 -1.04 0.01 -18.10
CA VAL A 36 -1.57 -1.26 -18.62
C VAL A 36 -2.61 -1.00 -19.72
N SER A 37 -3.45 0.04 -19.59
CA SER A 37 -4.40 0.40 -20.64
C SER A 37 -3.71 0.84 -21.94
N VAL A 38 -2.58 1.54 -21.84
CA VAL A 38 -1.76 1.94 -22.99
C VAL A 38 -1.05 0.75 -23.61
N LEU A 39 -0.49 -0.14 -22.78
CA LEU A 39 0.21 -1.36 -23.23
C LEU A 39 -0.74 -2.26 -24.04
N ASN A 40 -2.01 -2.34 -23.64
CA ASN A 40 -3.02 -3.10 -24.36
C ASN A 40 -3.58 -2.40 -25.62
N GLN A 41 -3.07 -1.22 -26.01
CA GLN A 41 -3.49 -0.58 -27.27
C GLN A 41 -2.84 -1.28 -28.47
N PRO A 42 -3.57 -1.54 -29.57
CA PRO A 42 -3.00 -2.16 -30.78
C PRO A 42 -1.84 -1.41 -31.45
N ARG A 43 -1.57 -0.18 -31.01
CA ARG A 43 -0.50 0.69 -31.53
C ARG A 43 0.74 0.72 -30.64
N CYS A 44 0.67 0.16 -29.42
CA CYS A 44 1.81 0.00 -28.54
C CYS A 44 2.46 -1.33 -28.91
N THR A 45 3.56 -1.27 -29.66
CA THR A 45 4.24 -2.45 -30.21
C THR A 45 5.74 -2.19 -30.31
N GLY A 46 6.56 -3.23 -30.19
CA GLY A 46 8.01 -3.13 -30.36
C GLY A 46 8.69 -2.39 -29.20
N GLU A 47 9.67 -1.54 -29.49
CA GLU A 47 10.46 -0.86 -28.43
C GLU A 47 9.59 -0.06 -27.43
N ALA A 48 8.49 0.52 -27.88
CA ALA A 48 7.56 1.24 -27.00
C ALA A 48 6.72 0.33 -26.10
N GLU A 49 6.48 -0.92 -26.52
CA GLU A 49 5.84 -1.95 -25.70
C GLU A 49 6.83 -2.42 -24.63
N ASP A 50 8.07 -2.73 -25.02
CA ASP A 50 9.13 -3.17 -24.10
C ASP A 50 9.42 -2.12 -23.01
N GLU A 51 9.60 -0.84 -23.39
CA GLU A 51 9.86 0.24 -22.42
C GLU A 51 8.68 0.49 -21.46
N LEU A 52 7.46 0.29 -21.95
CA LEU A 52 6.25 0.45 -21.15
C LEU A 52 6.03 -0.73 -20.19
N ASP A 53 6.35 -1.95 -20.62
CA ASP A 53 6.31 -3.16 -19.79
C ASP A 53 7.31 -3.04 -18.63
N ASP A 54 8.55 -2.64 -18.91
CA ASP A 54 9.58 -2.34 -17.89
C ASP A 54 9.10 -1.29 -16.88
N THR A 55 8.36 -0.29 -17.36
CA THR A 55 7.78 0.76 -16.49
C THR A 55 6.66 0.22 -15.62
N VAL A 56 5.79 -0.66 -16.15
CA VAL A 56 4.73 -1.31 -15.39
C VAL A 56 5.31 -2.19 -14.29
N ASP A 57 6.35 -2.98 -14.60
CA ASP A 57 7.07 -3.82 -13.65
C ASP A 57 7.69 -2.98 -12.51
N ALA A 58 8.35 -1.86 -12.84
CA ALA A 58 8.89 -0.95 -11.84
C ALA A 58 7.81 -0.35 -10.91
N VAL A 59 6.60 -0.12 -11.43
CA VAL A 59 5.45 0.33 -10.62
C VAL A 59 4.94 -0.80 -9.73
N HIS A 60 4.90 -2.04 -10.22
CA HIS A 60 4.55 -3.21 -9.39
C HIS A 60 5.52 -3.41 -8.23
N ASP A 61 6.82 -3.33 -8.49
CA ASP A 61 7.86 -3.43 -7.46
C ASP A 61 7.68 -2.36 -6.37
N ALA A 62 7.32 -1.14 -6.78
CA ALA A 62 7.05 -0.06 -5.84
C ALA A 62 5.82 -0.33 -4.96
N ILE A 63 4.75 -0.86 -5.56
CA ILE A 63 3.53 -1.25 -4.83
C ILE A 63 3.83 -2.38 -3.83
N ASP A 64 4.57 -3.40 -4.26
CA ASP A 64 4.98 -4.51 -3.39
C ASP A 64 5.89 -4.03 -2.24
N LEU A 65 6.79 -3.08 -2.52
CA LEU A 65 7.61 -2.44 -1.48
C LEU A 65 6.75 -1.72 -0.43
N LEU A 66 5.71 -0.98 -0.83
CA LEU A 66 4.80 -0.32 0.10
C LEU A 66 4.05 -1.33 0.97
N ALA A 67 3.58 -2.43 0.39
CA ALA A 67 2.90 -3.49 1.12
C ALA A 67 3.85 -4.21 2.10
N SER A 68 5.12 -4.42 1.72
CA SER A 68 6.16 -4.97 2.59
C SER A 68 6.41 -4.05 3.79
N ILE A 69 6.61 -2.75 3.56
CA ILE A 69 6.81 -1.76 4.63
C ILE A 69 5.60 -1.75 5.58
N ALA A 70 4.38 -1.74 5.04
CA ALA A 70 3.16 -1.78 5.85
C ALA A 70 3.03 -3.08 6.65
N ASN A 71 3.41 -4.23 6.09
CA ASN A 71 3.40 -5.50 6.80
C ASN A 71 4.37 -5.52 7.99
N GLU A 72 5.58 -5.00 7.80
CA GLU A 72 6.62 -4.89 8.84
C GLU A 72 6.27 -3.87 9.93
N ALA A 73 5.46 -2.85 9.61
CA ALA A 73 5.06 -1.82 10.54
C ALA A 73 4.21 -2.39 11.70
N THR A 74 4.54 -1.96 12.92
CA THR A 74 3.80 -2.31 14.16
C THR A 74 3.26 -1.05 14.83
N PRO A 75 2.35 -0.30 14.17
CA PRO A 75 1.81 0.93 14.74
C PRO A 75 1.04 0.65 16.03
N ILE A 76 1.15 1.57 16.99
CA ILE A 76 0.50 1.47 18.30
C ILE A 76 -0.74 2.38 18.35
N GLU A 77 -0.66 3.55 17.71
CA GLU A 77 -1.74 4.52 17.72
C GLU A 77 -2.90 4.06 16.82
N PRO A 78 -4.17 4.15 17.27
CA PRO A 78 -5.28 3.55 16.53
C PRO A 78 -5.48 4.10 15.12
N ASP A 79 -5.19 5.38 14.89
CA ASP A 79 -5.27 5.98 13.56
C ASP A 79 -4.23 5.40 12.60
N GLU A 80 -3.00 5.15 13.06
CA GLU A 80 -1.95 4.51 12.27
C GLU A 80 -2.24 3.03 12.03
N VAL A 81 -2.81 2.33 13.03
CA VAL A 81 -3.29 0.94 12.87
C VAL A 81 -4.39 0.85 11.81
N LYS A 82 -5.33 1.80 11.84
CA LYS A 82 -6.41 1.90 10.85
C LYS A 82 -5.86 2.21 9.45
N ALA A 83 -4.91 3.14 9.33
CA ALA A 83 -4.29 3.48 8.06
C ALA A 83 -3.53 2.28 7.46
N ARG A 84 -2.73 1.58 8.28
CA ARG A 84 -2.07 0.32 7.89
C ARG A 84 -3.07 -0.72 7.40
N ALA A 85 -4.20 -0.87 8.11
CA ALA A 85 -5.23 -1.84 7.74
C ALA A 85 -5.82 -1.53 6.36
N TRP A 86 -6.17 -0.27 6.08
CA TRP A 86 -6.68 0.13 4.78
C TRP A 86 -5.68 -0.05 3.64
N LEU A 87 -4.41 0.25 3.89
CA LEU A 87 -3.33 0.05 2.92
C LEU A 87 -3.24 -1.43 2.52
N LEU A 88 -3.11 -2.34 3.51
CA LEU A 88 -2.97 -3.77 3.26
C LEU A 88 -4.22 -4.37 2.61
N LEU A 89 -5.42 -3.96 3.04
CA LEU A 89 -6.66 -4.39 2.40
C LEU A 89 -6.75 -3.91 0.95
N GLY A 90 -6.39 -2.64 0.69
CA GLY A 90 -6.37 -2.08 -0.66
C GLY A 90 -5.39 -2.82 -1.58
N TYR A 91 -4.21 -3.17 -1.07
CA TYR A 91 -3.23 -3.99 -1.78
C TYR A 91 -3.80 -5.37 -2.14
N HIS A 92 -4.27 -6.14 -1.14
CA HIS A 92 -4.75 -7.51 -1.38
C HIS A 92 -6.01 -7.55 -2.25
N ALA A 93 -6.96 -6.64 -2.03
CA ALA A 93 -8.22 -6.62 -2.78
C ALA A 93 -8.02 -6.31 -4.27
N ARG A 94 -6.98 -5.56 -4.62
CA ARG A 94 -6.73 -5.13 -6.00
C ARG A 94 -5.74 -6.01 -6.75
N LEU A 95 -4.82 -6.67 -6.04
CA LEU A 95 -3.65 -7.30 -6.68
C LEU A 95 -3.48 -8.79 -6.43
N ARG A 96 -4.19 -9.40 -5.47
CA ARG A 96 -3.95 -10.82 -5.09
C ARG A 96 -5.07 -11.79 -5.45
N ASP A 97 -6.24 -11.30 -5.87
CA ASP A 97 -7.43 -12.07 -6.28
C ASP A 97 -7.67 -13.37 -5.47
N ASP A 98 -7.48 -13.30 -4.15
CA ASP A 98 -7.67 -14.40 -3.20
C ASP A 98 -8.65 -13.97 -2.11
N LEU A 99 -9.93 -14.29 -2.35
CA LEU A 99 -11.02 -13.90 -1.47
C LEU A 99 -10.91 -14.51 -0.06
N PRO A 100 -10.62 -15.83 0.11
CA PRO A 100 -10.38 -16.40 1.43
C PRO A 100 -9.25 -15.71 2.21
N GLN A 101 -8.11 -15.46 1.57
CA GLN A 101 -6.98 -14.80 2.23
C GLN A 101 -7.30 -13.35 2.61
N LEU A 102 -8.00 -12.62 1.73
CA LEU A 102 -8.45 -11.26 2.00
C LEU A 102 -9.40 -11.20 3.21
N ALA A 103 -10.35 -12.13 3.31
CA ALA A 103 -11.29 -12.19 4.42
C ALA A 103 -10.59 -12.49 5.76
N ALA A 104 -9.62 -13.41 5.75
CA ALA A 104 -8.80 -13.72 6.92
C ALA A 104 -7.97 -12.51 7.36
N LEU A 105 -7.33 -11.82 6.41
CA LEU A 105 -6.56 -10.59 6.66
C LEU A 105 -7.45 -9.49 7.25
N ALA A 106 -8.62 -9.24 6.67
CA ALA A 106 -9.58 -8.24 7.17
C ALA A 106 -9.98 -8.50 8.62
N THR A 107 -10.23 -9.77 8.97
CA THR A 107 -10.57 -10.17 10.33
C THR A 107 -9.42 -9.88 11.30
N SER A 108 -8.19 -10.21 10.92
CA SER A 108 -6.99 -9.93 11.74
C SER A 108 -6.80 -8.44 11.98
N LEU A 109 -6.88 -7.64 10.92
CA LEU A 109 -6.67 -6.19 10.98
C LEU A 109 -7.78 -5.50 11.79
N ALA A 110 -9.02 -5.97 11.68
CA ALA A 110 -10.12 -5.47 12.51
C ALA A 110 -9.87 -5.75 14.00
N ALA A 111 -9.39 -6.96 14.34
CA ALA A 111 -9.04 -7.31 15.71
C ALA A 111 -7.91 -6.42 16.26
N ASP A 112 -6.89 -6.13 15.45
CA ASP A 112 -5.77 -5.27 15.87
C ASP A 112 -6.23 -3.82 16.11
N LEU A 113 -7.10 -3.29 15.26
CA LEU A 113 -7.72 -1.98 15.48
C LEU A 113 -8.56 -1.95 16.76
N SER A 114 -9.34 -2.99 17.02
CA SER A 114 -10.11 -3.09 18.27
C SER A 114 -9.20 -3.10 19.50
N LYS A 115 -8.06 -3.82 19.46
CA LYS A 115 -7.07 -3.83 20.55
C LYS A 115 -6.46 -2.43 20.76
N ALA A 116 -6.11 -1.73 19.68
CA ALA A 116 -5.52 -0.40 19.74
C ALA A 116 -6.50 0.61 20.38
N ASN A 117 -7.75 0.63 19.92
CA ASN A 117 -8.81 1.48 20.49
C ASN A 117 -9.04 1.21 21.98
N PHE A 118 -9.05 -0.07 22.37
CA PHE A 118 -9.18 -0.46 23.77
C PHE A 118 -8.02 0.07 24.62
N ALA A 119 -6.79 -0.09 24.15
CA ALA A 119 -5.59 0.40 24.83
C ALA A 119 -5.60 1.94 25.00
N GLN A 120 -6.01 2.67 23.97
CA GLN A 120 -6.15 4.14 24.03
C GLN A 120 -7.18 4.55 25.08
N THR A 121 -8.38 3.97 25.03
CA THR A 121 -9.47 4.27 25.99
C THR A 121 -9.04 4.01 27.44
N HIS A 122 -8.29 2.93 27.67
CA HIS A 122 -7.76 2.61 29.00
C HIS A 122 -6.69 3.60 29.48
N ARG A 123 -5.81 4.07 28.58
CA ARG A 123 -4.81 5.10 28.91
C ARG A 123 -5.48 6.42 29.28
N GLU A 124 -6.48 6.84 28.52
CA GLU A 124 -7.24 8.07 28.75
C GLU A 124 -7.94 8.06 30.11
N LYS A 125 -8.63 6.96 30.45
CA LYS A 125 -9.27 6.80 31.76
C LYS A 125 -8.27 6.83 32.91
N ARG A 126 -7.10 6.20 32.77
CA ARG A 126 -6.07 6.19 33.82
C ARG A 126 -5.45 7.56 34.05
N ASN A 127 -5.37 8.40 33.01
CA ASN A 127 -4.78 9.73 33.09
C ASN A 127 -5.80 10.82 33.48
N GLY A 128 -7.10 10.55 33.33
CA GLY A 128 -8.19 11.47 33.71
C GLY A 128 -8.63 11.38 35.17
N ASP A 129 -8.18 10.38 35.93
CA ASP A 129 -8.44 10.19 37.37
C ASP A 129 -7.33 10.79 38.28
N ALA A 130 -6.54 11.75 37.77
CA ALA A 130 -5.46 12.44 38.51
C ALA A 130 -5.80 13.90 38.82
#